data_AF-A0A1M5B9Z7-F1
#
_entry.id   AF-A0A1M5B9Z7-F1
#
_cell.length_a   1.000
_cell.length_b   1.000
_cell.length_c   1.000
_cell.angle_alpha   90.00
_cell.angle_beta   90.00
_cell.angle_gamma   90.00
#
_symmetry.space_group_name_H-M   'P 1'
#
loop_
_entity.id
_entity.type
_entity.pdbx_description
1 polymer ?
#
loop_
_entity_poly.entity_id
_entity_poly.type
_entity_poly.pdbx_seq_one_letter_code
_entity_poly.pdbx_strand_id
1 'polypeptide(L)'
;MIIPLLAEEGDELKSLADYIVGFDAAIDSDFPFPVQVVVVDQSDDSAANYLDNRLSGTTRVLHYRPTEEERKRGKNGKLNNVVAGLALAKYDRILLVDDHYRVSPETLKELYPYYDKYDGGFQMLPRFDTYPLGVLVDMAGAFVTCLLSGIQFFGHNAFWKNAVDIDTFPKDVLFDDFAIFRHIKRRGRAVGFVRRIALECTQSSDHKFLQQRVRYAYENLFGGWKLQVSLLLCNWMVILPVLQVIQNILAPFQDTITTISKALSPPLVPLSLMTLVCLVLAAPTLVKRKRADVQGDMRGTVTFENKKNKHLVISFEVAGFVLQVILATWFILTPASSLLDQMNEVVPRAVFEILEMIVTHSPIIVITLSLLLGLIGQMVYGRKIVPPYTFIFSPVWLWSLTIATLIAIVLQLRGGVRYGEEKIQRPY
;
A
#
# COMPACT_ATOMS: atom_id res chain seq x y z
N MET A 1 1.06 21.95 13.57
CA MET A 1 0.97 21.39 12.21
C MET A 1 2.39 21.31 11.64
N ILE A 2 2.77 20.19 11.04
CA ILE A 2 4.07 20.00 10.39
C ILE A 2 3.80 19.74 8.91
N ILE A 3 4.52 20.44 8.04
CA ILE A 3 4.44 20.33 6.58
C ILE A 3 5.85 20.02 6.04
N PRO A 4 6.18 18.75 5.75
CA PRO A 4 7.42 18.41 5.06
C PRO A 4 7.29 18.82 3.59
N LEU A 5 8.21 19.65 3.11
CA LEU A 5 8.15 20.25 1.79
C LEU A 5 9.38 19.93 0.94
N LEU A 6 9.12 19.60 -0.33
CA LEU A 6 10.09 19.55 -1.40
C LEU A 6 9.37 20.02 -2.66
N ALA A 7 9.57 21.27 -3.03
CA ALA A 7 8.88 21.92 -4.14
C ALA A 7 9.87 22.63 -5.07
N GLU A 8 9.41 22.93 -6.27
CA GLU A 8 10.06 23.88 -7.17
C GLU A 8 9.26 25.19 -7.12
N GLU A 9 9.90 26.31 -7.45
CA GLU A 9 9.19 27.59 -7.49
C GLU A 9 8.14 27.60 -8.62
N GLY A 10 6.87 27.75 -8.25
CA GLY A 10 5.76 27.69 -9.19
C GLY A 10 4.42 28.03 -8.53
N ASP A 11 3.33 27.89 -9.28
CA ASP A 11 2.00 28.29 -8.80
C ASP A 11 1.50 27.44 -7.64
N GLU A 12 1.88 26.16 -7.58
CA GLU A 12 1.57 25.29 -6.43
C GLU A 12 2.24 25.78 -5.14
N LEU A 13 3.52 26.17 -5.20
CA LEU A 13 4.26 26.72 -4.06
C LEU A 13 3.68 28.06 -3.61
N LYS A 14 3.34 28.95 -4.57
CA LYS A 14 2.70 30.24 -4.28
C LYS A 14 1.35 30.04 -3.60
N SER A 15 0.53 29.12 -4.12
CA SER A 15 -0.77 28.76 -3.53
C SER A 15 -0.63 28.21 -2.10
N LEU A 16 0.37 27.35 -1.85
CA LEU A 16 0.67 26.85 -0.51
C LEU A 16 1.09 27.98 0.43
N ALA A 17 1.99 28.86 -0.02
CA ALA A 17 2.48 29.97 0.79
C ALA A 17 1.36 30.96 1.14
N ASP A 18 0.51 31.29 0.18
CA ASP A 18 -0.67 32.14 0.40
C ASP A 18 -1.67 31.49 1.38
N TYR A 19 -1.89 30.18 1.27
CA TYR A 19 -2.68 29.43 2.25
C TYR A 19 -2.06 29.51 3.65
N ILE A 20 -0.75 29.30 3.81
CA ILE A 20 -0.10 29.34 5.12
C ILE A 20 -0.23 30.72 5.76
N VAL A 21 -0.04 31.79 4.98
CA VAL A 21 -0.20 33.17 5.46
C VAL A 21 -1.65 33.46 5.83
N GLY A 22 -2.61 33.05 4.98
CA GLY A 22 -4.04 33.19 5.29
C GLY A 22 -4.45 32.40 6.53
N PHE A 23 -3.90 31.20 6.70
CA PHE A 23 -4.11 30.38 7.89
C PHE A 23 -3.56 31.06 9.16
N ASP A 24 -2.32 31.57 9.15
CA ASP A 24 -1.75 32.30 10.30
C ASP A 24 -2.62 33.52 10.67
N ALA A 25 -3.09 34.28 9.68
CA ALA A 25 -3.95 35.45 9.88
C ALA A 25 -5.34 35.08 10.43
N ALA A 26 -5.88 33.92 10.07
CA ALA A 26 -7.19 33.46 10.54
C ALA A 26 -7.17 32.88 11.97
N ILE A 27 -5.98 32.59 12.52
CA ILE A 27 -5.82 32.21 13.93
C ILE A 27 -5.65 33.48 14.78
N ASP A 28 -6.77 34.01 15.26
CA ASP A 28 -6.82 35.17 16.15
C ASP A 28 -6.42 34.85 17.61
N SER A 29 -6.55 35.84 18.50
CA SER A 29 -6.27 35.70 19.93
C SER A 29 -7.30 34.85 20.68
N ASP A 30 -8.50 34.69 20.12
CA ASP A 30 -9.63 33.99 20.73
C ASP A 30 -9.70 32.52 20.26
N PHE A 31 -8.76 32.10 19.41
CA PHE A 31 -8.63 30.72 18.99
C PHE A 31 -8.38 29.83 20.23
N PRO A 32 -9.12 28.70 20.39
CA PRO A 32 -9.25 28.02 21.68
C PRO A 32 -7.97 27.34 22.20
N PHE A 33 -6.90 27.31 21.42
CA PHE A 33 -5.61 26.75 21.78
C PHE A 33 -4.48 27.35 20.93
N PRO A 34 -3.24 27.38 21.42
CA PRO A 34 -2.13 27.89 20.62
C PRO A 34 -1.83 26.95 19.44
N VAL A 35 -1.47 27.56 18.31
CA VAL A 35 -1.11 26.84 17.07
C VAL A 35 0.30 27.23 16.64
N GLN A 36 1.02 26.26 16.09
CA GLN A 36 2.30 26.46 15.40
C GLN A 36 2.24 25.71 14.08
N VAL A 37 2.74 26.32 13.01
CA VAL A 37 3.00 25.66 11.72
C VAL A 37 4.52 25.52 11.57
N VAL A 38 5.00 24.31 11.29
CA VAL A 38 6.42 24.05 11.02
C VAL A 38 6.54 23.60 9.58
N VAL A 39 7.10 24.44 8.72
CA VAL A 39 7.40 24.13 7.33
C VAL A 39 8.84 23.65 7.27
N VAL A 40 9.05 22.38 6.94
CA VAL A 40 10.39 21.77 6.86
C VAL A 40 10.78 21.63 5.40
N ASP A 41 11.66 22.50 4.95
CA ASP A 41 11.85 22.81 3.53
C ASP A 41 13.17 22.26 2.97
N GLN A 42 13.06 21.27 2.08
CA GLN A 42 14.17 20.70 1.31
C GLN A 42 14.22 21.20 -0.14
N SER A 43 13.42 22.21 -0.49
CA SER A 43 13.38 22.80 -1.82
C SER A 43 14.71 23.45 -2.21
N ASP A 44 14.86 23.74 -3.51
CA ASP A 44 15.99 24.51 -4.01
C ASP A 44 16.03 25.94 -3.42
N ASP A 45 17.15 26.65 -3.63
CA ASP A 45 17.34 27.98 -3.07
C ASP A 45 16.29 29.00 -3.57
N SER A 46 15.79 28.86 -4.80
CA SER A 46 14.80 29.79 -5.34
C SER A 46 13.47 29.65 -4.59
N ALA A 47 12.97 28.43 -4.53
CA ALA A 47 11.73 28.08 -3.82
C ALA A 47 11.83 28.41 -2.32
N ALA A 48 12.95 28.09 -1.68
CA ALA A 48 13.15 28.37 -0.26
C ALA A 48 13.22 29.88 0.02
N ASN A 49 13.97 30.64 -0.76
CA ASN A 49 14.05 32.10 -0.59
C ASN A 49 12.70 32.77 -0.84
N TYR A 50 11.91 32.27 -1.80
CA TYR A 50 10.54 32.73 -2.01
C TYR A 50 9.69 32.54 -0.75
N LEU A 51 9.73 31.35 -0.13
CA LEU A 51 9.00 31.06 1.10
C LEU A 51 9.48 31.90 2.29
N ASP A 52 10.80 32.04 2.50
CA ASP A 52 11.37 32.87 3.56
C ASP A 52 10.80 34.30 3.49
N ASN A 53 10.80 34.88 2.30
CA ASN A 53 10.25 36.21 2.07
C ASN A 53 8.74 36.26 2.31
N ARG A 54 7.98 35.31 1.76
CA ARG A 54 6.51 35.30 1.84
C ARG A 54 6.00 35.06 3.27
N LEU A 55 6.71 34.27 4.06
CA LEU A 55 6.37 33.88 5.43
C LEU A 55 6.95 34.81 6.50
N SER A 56 7.85 35.74 6.15
CA SER A 56 8.54 36.65 7.10
C SER A 56 7.62 37.46 8.03
N GLY A 57 6.39 37.77 7.60
CA GLY A 57 5.41 38.51 8.39
C GLY A 57 4.50 37.65 9.28
N THR A 58 4.64 36.32 9.21
CA THR A 58 3.82 35.40 10.00
C THR A 58 4.35 35.26 11.42
N THR A 59 3.47 34.97 12.36
CA THR A 59 3.83 34.95 13.80
C THR A 59 3.85 33.55 14.41
N ARG A 60 3.16 32.59 13.79
CA ARG A 60 3.09 31.19 14.27
C ARG A 60 3.76 30.19 13.33
N VAL A 61 4.33 30.66 12.22
CA VAL A 61 4.99 29.79 11.23
C VAL A 61 6.49 29.79 11.51
N LEU A 62 7.04 28.59 11.64
CA LEU A 62 8.47 28.34 11.61
C LEU A 62 8.80 27.73 10.25
N HIS A 63 9.47 28.49 9.40
CA HIS A 63 10.09 27.97 8.20
C HIS A 63 11.52 27.54 8.54
N TYR A 64 11.82 26.27 8.28
CA TYR A 64 13.08 25.66 8.64
C TYR A 64 13.67 24.88 7.48
N ARG A 65 14.94 25.16 7.18
CA ARG A 65 15.72 24.47 6.16
C ARG A 65 16.64 23.45 6.85
N PRO A 66 16.42 22.14 6.68
CA PRO A 66 17.28 21.13 7.29
C PRO A 66 18.70 21.21 6.77
N THR A 67 19.66 20.96 7.66
CA THR A 67 21.07 20.82 7.32
C THR A 67 21.30 19.62 6.41
N GLU A 68 22.43 19.60 5.71
CA GLU A 68 22.79 18.48 4.84
C GLU A 68 22.90 17.14 5.60
N GLU A 69 23.37 17.18 6.85
CA GLU A 69 23.42 16.00 7.71
C GLU A 69 22.02 15.47 8.02
N GLU A 70 21.06 16.36 8.34
CA GLU A 70 19.67 15.98 8.60
C GLU A 70 19.00 15.38 7.38
N ARG A 71 19.24 15.96 6.20
CA ARG A 71 18.72 15.46 4.91
C ARG A 71 19.20 14.04 4.61
N LYS A 72 20.37 13.66 5.10
CA LYS A 72 21.03 12.36 4.85
C LYS A 72 20.88 11.33 5.99
N ARG A 73 20.06 11.59 7.01
CA ARG A 73 19.84 10.66 8.15
C ARG A 73 19.18 9.33 7.76
N GLY A 74 18.55 9.26 6.60
CA GLY A 74 17.88 8.08 6.07
C GLY A 74 17.60 8.22 4.58
N LYS A 75 17.15 7.14 3.95
CA LYS A 75 16.93 7.07 2.49
C LYS A 75 15.69 7.80 2.02
N ASN A 76 14.72 8.03 2.90
CA ASN A 76 13.54 8.82 2.57
C ASN A 76 13.70 10.26 3.08
N GLY A 77 14.01 11.18 2.17
CA GLY A 77 14.16 12.60 2.48
C GLY A 77 12.91 13.22 3.13
N LYS A 78 11.70 12.76 2.78
CA LYS A 78 10.45 13.20 3.40
C LYS A 78 10.38 12.79 4.87
N LEU A 79 10.76 11.54 5.20
CA LEU A 79 10.81 11.08 6.60
C LEU A 79 11.86 11.82 7.43
N ASN A 80 12.99 12.18 6.82
CA ASN A 80 13.99 13.03 7.47
C ASN A 80 13.39 14.41 7.82
N ASN A 81 12.57 14.98 6.93
CA ASN A 81 11.84 16.22 7.22
C ASN A 81 10.81 16.07 8.33
N VAL A 82 10.08 14.96 8.35
CA VAL A 82 9.13 14.66 9.44
C VAL A 82 9.86 14.62 10.79
N VAL A 83 11.00 13.95 10.86
CA VAL A 83 11.84 13.87 12.07
C VAL A 83 12.35 15.23 12.51
N ALA A 84 12.87 16.05 11.58
CA ALA A 84 13.31 17.41 11.89
C ALA A 84 12.15 18.28 12.39
N GLY A 85 10.99 18.22 11.73
CA GLY A 85 9.78 18.93 12.14
C GLY A 85 9.29 18.52 13.52
N LEU A 86 9.35 17.23 13.85
CA LEU A 86 9.01 16.74 15.18
C LEU A 86 9.97 17.28 16.25
N ALA A 87 11.28 17.34 15.97
CA ALA A 87 12.24 17.91 16.90
C ALA A 87 11.96 19.40 17.18
N LEU A 88 11.54 20.15 16.15
CA LEU A 88 11.23 21.59 16.22
C LEU A 88 9.84 21.92 16.78
N ALA A 89 8.90 20.98 16.72
CA ALA A 89 7.52 21.20 17.16
C ALA A 89 7.48 21.56 18.66
N LYS A 90 6.90 22.72 18.97
CA LYS A 90 6.75 23.24 20.34
C LYS A 90 5.67 22.52 21.14
N TYR A 91 4.64 22.02 20.47
CA TYR A 91 3.46 21.42 21.09
C TYR A 91 3.38 19.91 20.87
N ASP A 92 2.73 19.20 21.80
CA ASP A 92 2.65 17.74 21.77
C ASP A 92 1.57 17.19 20.82
N ARG A 93 0.57 17.98 20.45
CA ARG A 93 -0.48 17.55 19.52
C ARG A 93 -0.04 17.86 18.10
N ILE A 94 0.43 16.82 17.42
CA ILE A 94 0.98 16.92 16.08
C ILE A 94 -0.10 16.61 15.06
N LEU A 95 -0.27 17.52 14.10
CA LEU A 95 -0.96 17.27 12.84
C LEU A 95 0.12 17.32 11.76
N LEU A 96 0.50 16.16 11.23
CA LEU A 96 1.37 16.04 10.07
C LEU A 96 0.51 16.01 8.82
N VAL A 97 0.79 16.87 7.84
CA VAL A 97 0.05 16.93 6.57
C VAL A 97 1.00 17.14 5.42
N ASP A 98 0.68 16.55 4.27
CA ASP A 98 1.32 16.85 3.01
C ASP A 98 0.98 18.27 2.52
N ASP A 99 1.79 18.76 1.59
CA ASP A 99 1.74 20.09 0.98
C ASP A 99 0.44 20.40 0.21
N HIS A 100 -0.35 19.40 -0.14
CA HIS A 100 -1.63 19.56 -0.83
C HIS A 100 -2.84 19.72 0.11
N TYR A 101 -2.66 19.62 1.43
CA TYR A 101 -3.73 19.86 2.39
C TYR A 101 -3.93 21.36 2.64
N ARG A 102 -5.18 21.76 2.89
CA ARG A 102 -5.63 23.14 3.15
C ARG A 102 -6.51 23.21 4.40
N VAL A 103 -5.99 22.68 5.51
CA VAL A 103 -6.68 22.59 6.81
C VAL A 103 -7.27 23.93 7.22
N SER A 104 -8.59 24.01 7.36
CA SER A 104 -9.23 25.22 7.86
C SER A 104 -9.09 25.38 9.38
N PRO A 105 -9.10 26.61 9.92
CA PRO A 105 -9.18 26.85 11.37
C PRO A 105 -10.37 26.12 12.02
N GLU A 106 -11.51 26.05 11.35
CA GLU A 106 -12.73 25.35 11.80
C GLU A 106 -12.48 23.84 11.91
N THR A 107 -11.93 23.22 10.86
CA THR A 107 -11.57 21.80 10.87
C THR A 107 -10.57 21.49 11.97
N LEU A 108 -9.61 22.39 12.23
CA LEU A 108 -8.66 22.24 13.33
C LEU A 108 -9.34 22.28 14.72
N LYS A 109 -10.35 23.16 14.92
CA LYS A 109 -11.16 23.19 16.15
C LYS A 109 -11.96 21.89 16.32
N GLU A 110 -12.58 21.38 15.25
CA GLU A 110 -13.33 20.12 15.29
C GLU A 110 -12.43 18.91 15.57
N LEU A 111 -11.19 18.96 15.08
CA LEU A 111 -10.19 17.92 15.25
C LEU A 111 -9.70 17.80 16.69
N TYR A 112 -9.53 18.93 17.37
CA TYR A 112 -8.83 19.02 18.64
C TYR A 112 -9.32 18.03 19.73
N PRO A 113 -10.64 17.83 19.94
CA PRO A 113 -11.14 16.89 20.95
C PRO A 113 -10.80 15.41 20.66
N TYR A 114 -10.35 15.04 19.45
CA TYR A 114 -10.04 13.67 19.11
C TYR A 114 -8.64 13.23 19.55
N TYR A 115 -7.73 14.16 19.85
CA TYR A 115 -6.44 13.81 20.47
C TYR A 115 -6.61 13.08 21.80
N ASP A 116 -7.64 13.45 22.56
CA ASP A 116 -7.93 12.83 23.86
C ASP A 116 -8.71 11.51 23.73
N LYS A 117 -9.22 11.18 22.53
CA LYS A 117 -9.93 9.92 22.26
C LYS A 117 -9.01 8.79 21.83
N TYR A 118 -7.84 9.12 21.29
CA TYR A 118 -6.89 8.15 20.75
C TYR A 118 -5.50 8.38 21.34
N ASP A 119 -5.07 7.43 22.18
CA ASP A 119 -3.80 7.48 22.94
C ASP A 119 -2.54 7.57 22.04
N GLY A 120 -2.57 6.92 20.87
CA GLY A 120 -1.49 7.00 19.89
C GLY A 120 -1.70 8.11 18.87
N GLY A 121 -2.70 7.94 18.02
CA GLY A 121 -3.01 8.86 16.93
C GLY A 121 -4.21 8.41 16.12
N PHE A 122 -4.58 9.18 15.12
CA PHE A 122 -5.74 8.90 14.30
C PHE A 122 -5.69 9.60 12.94
N GLN A 123 -6.46 9.07 12.02
CA GLN A 123 -6.62 9.58 10.66
C GLN A 123 -8.08 9.90 10.37
N MET A 124 -8.30 10.58 9.26
CA MET A 124 -9.63 10.86 8.73
C MET A 124 -9.61 10.78 7.20
N LEU A 125 -10.76 10.92 6.56
CA LEU A 125 -10.77 11.03 5.10
C LEU A 125 -10.27 12.41 4.65
N PRO A 126 -9.63 12.52 3.49
CA PRO A 126 -9.51 13.79 2.79
C PRO A 126 -10.86 14.22 2.21
N ARG A 127 -11.08 15.53 2.11
CA ARG A 127 -12.17 16.19 1.39
C ARG A 127 -11.54 16.99 0.25
N PHE A 128 -11.71 16.50 -0.96
CA PHE A 128 -11.20 17.17 -2.16
C PHE A 128 -12.18 18.26 -2.63
N ASP A 129 -11.63 19.31 -3.24
CA ASP A 129 -12.38 20.36 -3.94
C ASP A 129 -13.09 19.82 -5.19
N THR A 130 -12.46 18.86 -5.85
CA THR A 130 -12.90 18.20 -7.07
C THR A 130 -12.67 16.70 -6.96
N TYR A 131 -13.47 15.90 -7.68
CA TYR A 131 -13.38 14.45 -7.65
C TYR A 131 -13.11 13.92 -9.07
N PRO A 132 -11.89 14.11 -9.62
CA PRO A 132 -11.51 13.47 -10.86
C PRO A 132 -11.54 11.94 -10.73
N LEU A 133 -11.47 11.25 -11.86
CA LEU A 133 -11.60 9.79 -11.90
C LEU A 133 -10.58 9.09 -10.98
N GLY A 134 -9.31 9.52 -10.98
CA GLY A 134 -8.29 8.96 -10.09
C GLY A 134 -8.66 9.05 -8.61
N VAL A 135 -9.14 10.23 -8.17
CA VAL A 135 -9.59 10.47 -6.79
C VAL A 135 -10.80 9.61 -6.44
N LEU A 136 -11.77 9.47 -7.35
CA LEU A 136 -12.93 8.59 -7.12
C LEU A 136 -12.51 7.13 -6.94
N VAL A 137 -11.58 6.64 -7.74
CA VAL A 137 -11.05 5.27 -7.61
C VAL A 137 -10.27 5.11 -6.32
N ASP A 138 -9.46 6.09 -5.91
CA ASP A 138 -8.73 6.04 -4.63
C ASP A 138 -9.66 6.08 -3.42
N MET A 139 -10.70 6.92 -3.43
CA MET A 139 -11.69 6.99 -2.37
C MET A 139 -12.54 5.72 -2.26
N ALA A 140 -12.92 5.11 -3.39
CA ALA A 140 -13.61 3.82 -3.40
C ALA A 140 -12.77 2.73 -2.71
N GLY A 141 -11.48 2.69 -3.02
CA GLY A 141 -10.53 1.80 -2.37
C GLY A 141 -10.30 2.08 -0.89
N ALA A 142 -10.28 3.36 -0.53
CA ALA A 142 -10.20 3.79 0.86
C ALA A 142 -11.38 3.27 1.68
N PHE A 143 -12.60 3.25 1.13
CA PHE A 143 -13.76 2.66 1.81
C PHE A 143 -13.59 1.18 2.08
N VAL A 144 -13.18 0.41 1.07
CA VAL A 144 -12.92 -1.02 1.21
C VAL A 144 -11.81 -1.26 2.25
N THR A 145 -10.74 -0.47 2.19
CA THR A 145 -9.59 -0.62 3.09
C THR A 145 -9.94 -0.24 4.53
N CYS A 146 -10.61 0.89 4.74
CA CYS A 146 -11.08 1.30 6.07
C CYS A 146 -12.08 0.30 6.65
N LEU A 147 -12.97 -0.27 5.83
CA LEU A 147 -13.92 -1.27 6.29
C LEU A 147 -13.23 -2.54 6.79
N LEU A 148 -12.19 -3.00 6.07
CA LEU A 148 -11.50 -4.26 6.38
C LEU A 148 -10.37 -4.13 7.42
N SER A 149 -9.64 -3.00 7.44
CA SER A 149 -8.51 -2.78 8.36
C SER A 149 -8.73 -1.70 9.40
N GLY A 150 -9.85 -0.96 9.35
CA GLY A 150 -10.14 0.15 10.26
C GLY A 150 -9.33 1.42 10.00
N ILE A 151 -8.40 1.40 9.03
CA ILE A 151 -7.44 2.49 8.79
C ILE A 151 -6.99 2.53 7.33
N GLN A 152 -6.66 3.73 6.85
CA GLN A 152 -6.11 3.98 5.52
C GLN A 152 -5.21 5.21 5.54
N PHE A 153 -4.16 5.17 4.73
CA PHE A 153 -3.08 6.14 4.65
C PHE A 153 -3.33 7.15 3.52
N PHE A 154 -3.32 8.45 3.86
CA PHE A 154 -3.69 9.56 2.97
C PHE A 154 -2.66 10.70 2.94
N GLY A 155 -1.46 10.54 3.52
CA GLY A 155 -0.49 11.63 3.61
C GLY A 155 -0.81 12.64 4.71
N HIS A 156 -1.58 12.25 5.72
CA HIS A 156 -1.74 13.02 6.95
C HIS A 156 -1.89 12.11 8.18
N ASN A 157 -1.53 12.62 9.35
CA ASN A 157 -1.73 11.95 10.64
C ASN A 157 -1.92 12.98 11.75
N ALA A 158 -2.87 12.74 12.65
CA ALA A 158 -2.95 13.41 13.93
C ALA A 158 -2.45 12.47 15.03
N PHE A 159 -1.47 12.88 15.85
CA PHE A 159 -0.91 12.03 16.90
C PHE A 159 -0.23 12.84 18.01
N TRP A 160 0.00 12.19 19.15
CA TRP A 160 0.81 12.77 20.22
C TRP A 160 2.31 12.66 19.88
N LYS A 161 3.06 13.75 20.01
CA LYS A 161 4.51 13.81 19.75
C LYS A 161 5.25 12.69 20.47
N ASN A 162 4.93 12.47 21.75
CA ASN A 162 5.53 11.41 22.57
C ASN A 162 5.12 9.97 22.18
N ALA A 163 4.16 9.79 21.28
CA ALA A 163 3.82 8.49 20.69
C ALA A 163 4.87 8.07 19.66
N VAL A 164 5.63 9.03 19.12
CA VAL A 164 6.72 8.80 18.16
C VAL A 164 8.05 9.07 18.83
N ASP A 165 8.78 8.00 19.10
CA ASP A 165 10.18 8.07 19.54
C ASP A 165 11.06 8.33 18.32
N ILE A 166 11.55 9.56 18.21
CA ILE A 166 12.27 10.09 17.04
C ILE A 166 13.60 9.37 16.80
N ASP A 167 14.26 8.92 17.86
CA ASP A 167 15.58 8.28 17.79
C ASP A 167 15.47 6.89 17.18
N THR A 168 14.41 6.16 17.52
CA THR A 168 14.13 4.81 17.02
C THR A 168 13.22 4.77 15.80
N PHE A 169 12.68 5.92 15.37
CA PHE A 169 11.77 6.01 14.24
C PHE A 169 12.48 5.65 12.92
N PRO A 170 11.92 4.72 12.10
CA PRO A 170 12.53 4.32 10.84
C PRO A 170 12.52 5.46 9.83
N LYS A 171 13.62 5.59 9.09
CA LYS A 171 13.79 6.62 8.06
C LYS A 171 13.88 6.05 6.63
N ASP A 172 13.85 4.72 6.53
CA ASP A 172 14.00 3.96 5.28
C ASP A 172 12.68 3.29 4.85
N VAL A 173 11.56 4.00 4.99
CA VAL A 173 10.20 3.51 4.66
C VAL A 173 9.63 4.33 3.52
N LEU A 174 8.75 3.78 2.67
CA LEU A 174 8.17 4.56 1.56
C LEU A 174 7.18 5.61 2.03
N PHE A 175 6.27 5.22 2.93
CA PHE A 175 5.17 6.05 3.39
C PHE A 175 5.36 6.45 4.85
N ASP A 176 5.34 7.76 5.07
CA ASP A 176 5.53 8.37 6.37
C ASP A 176 4.35 8.11 7.32
N ASP A 177 3.13 8.18 6.81
CA ASP A 177 1.94 7.89 7.59
C ASP A 177 1.84 6.42 8.04
N PHE A 178 2.17 5.49 7.15
CA PHE A 178 2.32 4.08 7.50
C PHE A 178 3.39 3.87 8.57
N ALA A 179 4.58 4.47 8.38
CA ALA A 179 5.69 4.35 9.31
C ALA A 179 5.32 4.85 10.71
N ILE A 180 4.68 6.03 10.80
CA ILE A 180 4.24 6.65 12.06
C ILE A 180 3.28 5.72 12.79
N PHE A 181 2.20 5.28 12.13
CA PHE A 181 1.20 4.47 12.82
C PHE A 181 1.69 3.07 13.18
N ARG A 182 2.56 2.50 12.36
CA ARG A 182 3.20 1.23 12.72
C ARG A 182 4.15 1.38 13.90
N HIS A 183 4.90 2.48 13.97
CA HIS A 183 5.76 2.79 15.11
C HIS A 183 4.94 2.98 16.40
N ILE A 184 3.87 3.77 16.33
CA ILE A 184 2.93 3.97 17.45
C ILE A 184 2.33 2.64 17.92
N LYS A 185 1.87 1.79 16.99
CA LYS A 185 1.34 0.45 17.32
C LYS A 185 2.38 -0.45 17.96
N ARG A 186 3.63 -0.46 17.48
CA ARG A 186 4.73 -1.25 18.07
C ARG A 186 5.04 -0.82 19.50
N ARG A 187 4.74 0.42 19.87
CA ARG A 187 4.82 0.94 21.24
C ARG A 187 3.58 0.65 22.09
N GLY A 188 2.67 -0.19 21.61
CA GLY A 188 1.47 -0.62 22.34
C GLY A 188 0.35 0.42 22.39
N ARG A 189 0.43 1.51 21.61
CA ARG A 189 -0.57 2.57 21.61
C ARG A 189 -1.63 2.36 20.54
N ALA A 190 -2.86 2.75 20.86
CA ALA A 190 -3.99 2.63 19.95
C ALA A 190 -3.94 3.71 18.85
N VAL A 191 -4.24 3.32 17.62
CA VAL A 191 -4.51 4.26 16.53
C VAL A 191 -5.95 4.12 16.03
N GLY A 192 -6.55 5.22 15.60
CA GLY A 192 -7.96 5.28 15.24
C GLY A 192 -8.26 5.94 13.90
N PHE A 193 -9.56 6.01 13.62
CA PHE A 193 -10.08 6.65 12.42
C PHE A 193 -11.32 7.48 12.74
N VAL A 194 -11.30 8.76 12.42
CA VAL A 194 -12.39 9.70 12.64
C VAL A 194 -13.28 9.75 11.40
N ARG A 195 -14.55 9.39 11.56
CA ARG A 195 -15.52 9.22 10.46
C ARG A 195 -16.32 10.47 10.12
N ARG A 196 -16.32 11.49 10.99
CA ARG A 196 -17.20 12.67 10.88
C ARG A 196 -16.50 13.93 10.41
N ILE A 197 -15.17 13.91 10.38
CA ILE A 197 -14.32 15.03 10.00
C ILE A 197 -13.55 14.59 8.76
N ALA A 198 -13.26 15.54 7.88
CA ALA A 198 -12.38 15.33 6.76
C ALA A 198 -11.42 16.52 6.64
N LEU A 199 -10.18 16.27 6.18
CA LEU A 199 -9.22 17.34 5.93
C LEU A 199 -9.33 17.84 4.50
N GLU A 200 -9.40 19.16 4.33
CA GLU A 200 -9.45 19.79 3.01
C GLU A 200 -8.17 19.55 2.21
N CYS A 201 -8.32 19.23 0.93
CA CYS A 201 -7.23 18.91 0.01
C CYS A 201 -7.51 19.48 -1.38
N THR A 202 -6.46 19.93 -2.08
CA THR A 202 -6.54 20.53 -3.43
C THR A 202 -5.89 19.68 -4.53
N GLN A 203 -5.56 18.41 -4.25
CA GLN A 203 -4.81 17.58 -5.21
C GLN A 203 -5.68 17.15 -6.40
N SER A 204 -5.18 17.38 -7.62
CA SER A 204 -5.83 17.01 -8.89
C SER A 204 -5.06 15.98 -9.73
N SER A 205 -3.88 15.50 -9.29
CA SER A 205 -2.92 14.88 -10.21
C SER A 205 -3.19 13.39 -10.54
N ASP A 206 -3.64 13.12 -11.76
CA ASP A 206 -3.71 11.77 -12.33
C ASP A 206 -2.31 11.20 -12.70
N HIS A 207 -1.30 12.07 -12.92
CA HIS A 207 0.01 11.68 -13.48
C HIS A 207 0.86 10.77 -12.58
N LYS A 208 0.59 10.73 -11.27
CA LYS A 208 1.30 9.88 -10.31
C LYS A 208 0.47 8.67 -9.86
N PHE A 209 -0.75 8.51 -10.36
CA PHE A 209 -1.71 7.51 -9.89
C PHE A 209 -1.14 6.08 -9.92
N LEU A 210 -0.62 5.63 -11.08
CA LEU A 210 -0.07 4.28 -11.20
C LEU A 210 1.19 4.09 -10.33
N GLN A 211 2.06 5.10 -10.29
CA GLN A 211 3.29 5.05 -9.49
C GLN A 211 2.98 4.91 -8.00
N GLN A 212 2.01 5.68 -7.49
CA GLN A 212 1.61 5.60 -6.08
C GLN A 212 0.96 4.27 -5.75
N ARG A 213 0.15 3.70 -6.66
CA ARG A 213 -0.42 2.36 -6.47
C ARG A 213 0.65 1.27 -6.39
N VAL A 214 1.66 1.33 -7.25
CA VAL A 214 2.78 0.38 -7.20
C VAL A 214 3.54 0.51 -5.88
N ARG A 215 3.80 1.73 -5.41
CA ARG A 215 4.43 1.97 -4.10
C ARG A 215 3.56 1.43 -2.96
N TYR A 216 2.27 1.72 -2.98
CA TYR A 216 1.32 1.23 -1.98
C TYR A 216 1.26 -0.30 -1.96
N ALA A 217 1.16 -0.94 -3.12
CA ALA A 217 1.19 -2.39 -3.24
C ALA A 217 2.52 -2.98 -2.75
N TYR A 218 3.63 -2.29 -3.03
CA TYR A 218 4.96 -2.67 -2.56
C TYR A 218 5.09 -2.63 -1.04
N GLU A 219 4.62 -1.57 -0.38
CA GLU A 219 4.60 -1.50 1.08
C GLU A 219 3.74 -2.62 1.70
N ASN A 220 2.64 -2.98 1.03
CA ASN A 220 1.74 -4.05 1.47
C ASN A 220 2.25 -5.47 1.19
N LEU A 221 3.34 -5.67 0.42
CA LEU A 221 3.91 -7.01 0.18
C LEU A 221 4.27 -7.74 1.47
N PHE A 222 4.54 -7.01 2.55
CA PHE A 222 4.98 -7.58 3.83
C PHE A 222 3.91 -7.36 4.93
N GLY A 223 2.73 -6.86 4.57
CA GLY A 223 1.70 -6.33 5.46
C GLY A 223 0.51 -7.24 5.78
N GLY A 224 0.58 -8.55 5.54
CA GLY A 224 -0.48 -9.50 5.91
C GLY A 224 -1.55 -9.73 4.84
N TRP A 225 -2.81 -9.89 5.26
CA TRP A 225 -3.93 -10.41 4.45
C TRP A 225 -4.18 -9.65 3.13
N LYS A 226 -3.80 -8.37 3.02
CA LYS A 226 -3.95 -7.58 1.78
C LYS A 226 -3.17 -8.19 0.62
N LEU A 227 -1.95 -8.68 0.87
CA LEU A 227 -1.18 -9.43 -0.13
C LEU A 227 -1.91 -10.73 -0.51
N GLN A 228 -2.44 -11.46 0.47
CA GLN A 228 -3.16 -12.71 0.23
C GLN A 228 -4.40 -12.48 -0.64
N VAL A 229 -5.18 -11.44 -0.35
CA VAL A 229 -6.34 -11.05 -1.16
C VAL A 229 -5.91 -10.62 -2.56
N SER A 230 -4.90 -9.77 -2.71
CA SER A 230 -4.39 -9.38 -4.03
C SER A 230 -3.89 -10.58 -4.85
N LEU A 231 -3.21 -11.56 -4.23
CA LEU A 231 -2.74 -12.77 -4.90
C LEU A 231 -3.89 -13.71 -5.28
N LEU A 232 -4.87 -13.90 -4.40
CA LEU A 232 -6.07 -14.67 -4.70
C LEU A 232 -6.85 -14.05 -5.87
N LEU A 233 -7.04 -12.73 -5.85
CA LEU A 233 -7.70 -11.99 -6.92
C LEU A 233 -6.88 -12.03 -8.22
N CYS A 234 -5.55 -11.95 -8.15
CA CYS A 234 -4.68 -12.09 -9.32
C CYS A 234 -4.85 -13.45 -10.01
N ASN A 235 -4.89 -14.52 -9.21
CA ASN A 235 -5.15 -15.86 -9.72
C ASN A 235 -6.51 -15.90 -10.45
N TRP A 236 -7.53 -15.27 -9.88
CA TRP A 236 -8.90 -15.38 -10.38
C TRP A 236 -9.21 -14.46 -11.57
N MET A 237 -8.62 -13.26 -11.59
CA MET A 237 -9.01 -12.20 -12.52
C MET A 237 -8.07 -12.07 -13.72
N VAL A 238 -6.81 -12.53 -13.60
CA VAL A 238 -5.81 -12.40 -14.65
C VAL A 238 -5.37 -13.77 -15.15
N ILE A 239 -4.97 -14.66 -14.23
CA ILE A 239 -4.38 -15.94 -14.62
C ILE A 239 -5.43 -16.86 -15.24
N LEU A 240 -6.60 -17.04 -14.62
CA LEU A 240 -7.63 -17.93 -15.16
C LEU A 240 -8.16 -17.51 -16.55
N PRO A 241 -8.52 -16.25 -16.82
CA PRO A 241 -8.95 -15.85 -18.17
C PRO A 241 -7.83 -15.98 -19.21
N VAL A 242 -6.58 -15.66 -18.86
CA VAL A 242 -5.44 -15.83 -19.78
C VAL A 242 -5.21 -17.30 -20.08
N LEU A 243 -5.27 -18.17 -19.07
CA LEU A 243 -5.17 -19.62 -19.26
C LEU A 243 -6.31 -20.15 -20.13
N GLN A 244 -7.54 -19.65 -19.95
CA GLN A 244 -8.68 -20.02 -20.80
C GLN A 244 -8.45 -19.59 -22.25
N VAL A 245 -7.93 -18.38 -22.49
CA VAL A 245 -7.60 -17.90 -23.84
C VAL A 245 -6.51 -18.77 -24.46
N ILE A 246 -5.45 -19.08 -23.72
CA ILE A 246 -4.38 -19.98 -24.17
C ILE A 246 -4.95 -21.36 -24.50
N GLN A 247 -5.81 -21.91 -23.64
CA GLN A 247 -6.48 -23.19 -23.88
C GLN A 247 -7.33 -23.15 -25.15
N ASN A 248 -8.10 -22.07 -25.36
CA ASN A 248 -8.92 -21.90 -26.57
C ASN A 248 -8.06 -21.79 -27.85
N ILE A 249 -6.89 -21.15 -27.77
CA ILE A 249 -5.91 -21.06 -28.87
C ILE A 249 -5.26 -22.42 -29.15
N LEU A 250 -4.95 -23.19 -28.11
CA LEU A 250 -4.29 -24.48 -28.21
C LEU A 250 -5.24 -25.64 -28.53
N ALA A 251 -6.55 -25.49 -28.27
CA ALA A 251 -7.56 -26.53 -28.45
C ALA A 251 -7.55 -27.15 -29.87
N PRO A 252 -7.43 -26.39 -30.98
CA PRO A 252 -7.34 -26.97 -32.33
C PRO A 252 -6.07 -27.82 -32.58
N PHE A 253 -5.03 -27.64 -31.76
CA PHE A 253 -3.73 -28.30 -31.93
C PHE A 253 -3.53 -29.48 -30.96
N GLN A 254 -4.53 -29.78 -30.15
CA GLN A 254 -4.40 -30.71 -29.03
C GLN A 254 -4.09 -32.15 -29.48
N ASP A 255 -4.66 -32.57 -30.61
CA ASP A 255 -4.37 -33.87 -31.23
C ASP A 255 -2.93 -33.95 -31.78
N THR A 256 -2.46 -32.87 -32.39
CA THR A 256 -1.09 -32.74 -32.91
C THR A 256 -0.08 -32.78 -31.78
N ILE A 257 -0.32 -32.02 -30.70
CA ILE A 257 0.53 -32.00 -29.49
C ILE A 257 0.59 -33.41 -28.87
N THR A 258 -0.55 -34.09 -28.77
CA THR A 258 -0.65 -35.45 -28.22
C THR A 258 0.12 -36.46 -29.09
N THR A 259 0.01 -36.33 -30.41
CA THR A 259 0.70 -37.20 -31.38
C THR A 259 2.23 -37.02 -31.31
N ILE A 260 2.69 -35.77 -31.27
CA ILE A 260 4.12 -35.44 -31.11
C ILE A 260 4.64 -35.95 -29.76
N SER A 261 3.88 -35.77 -28.67
CA SER A 261 4.26 -36.26 -27.35
C SER A 261 4.35 -37.79 -27.28
N LYS A 262 3.50 -38.53 -28.01
CA LYS A 262 3.57 -40.00 -28.07
C LYS A 262 4.73 -40.48 -28.92
N ALA A 263 5.07 -39.76 -29.99
CA ALA A 263 6.19 -40.08 -30.87
C ALA A 263 7.55 -39.86 -30.19
N LEU A 264 7.61 -38.95 -29.21
CA LEU A 264 8.79 -38.70 -28.39
C LEU A 264 8.81 -39.64 -27.16
N SER A 265 9.40 -40.83 -27.28
CA SER A 265 9.75 -41.70 -26.13
C SER A 265 11.26 -41.97 -26.07
N PRO A 266 11.89 -42.05 -24.88
CA PRO A 266 11.29 -42.09 -23.53
C PRO A 266 11.16 -40.68 -22.89
N PRO A 267 10.53 -40.54 -21.71
CA PRO A 267 9.90 -39.29 -21.28
C PRO A 267 10.95 -38.27 -20.84
N LEU A 268 11.32 -37.37 -21.74
CA LEU A 268 11.93 -36.10 -21.37
C LEU A 268 10.83 -35.18 -20.82
N VAL A 269 10.42 -35.50 -19.59
CA VAL A 269 9.99 -34.60 -18.53
C VAL A 269 9.47 -33.22 -19.02
N PRO A 270 8.17 -33.08 -19.32
CA PRO A 270 7.54 -31.76 -19.39
C PRO A 270 7.68 -31.01 -18.05
N LEU A 271 7.83 -31.78 -16.96
CA LEU A 271 8.16 -31.28 -15.63
C LEU A 271 9.54 -30.59 -15.59
N SER A 272 10.59 -30.98 -16.34
CA SER A 272 11.95 -30.51 -16.05
C SER A 272 12.22 -29.11 -16.58
N LEU A 273 11.73 -28.73 -17.76
CA LEU A 273 12.01 -27.40 -18.31
C LEU A 273 11.24 -26.31 -17.54
N MET A 274 9.98 -26.58 -17.17
CA MET A 274 9.18 -25.63 -16.39
C MET A 274 9.46 -25.68 -14.89
N THR A 275 9.75 -26.85 -14.31
CA THR A 275 10.25 -26.93 -12.91
C THR A 275 11.63 -26.31 -12.80
N LEU A 276 12.48 -26.37 -13.85
CA LEU A 276 13.75 -25.63 -13.92
C LEU A 276 13.50 -24.12 -14.06
N VAL A 277 12.52 -23.66 -14.84
CA VAL A 277 12.12 -22.24 -14.86
C VAL A 277 11.57 -21.79 -13.50
N CYS A 278 10.71 -22.58 -12.85
CA CYS A 278 10.19 -22.31 -11.51
C CYS A 278 11.28 -22.38 -10.42
N LEU A 279 12.23 -23.31 -10.52
CA LEU A 279 13.40 -23.41 -9.62
C LEU A 279 14.41 -22.28 -9.86
N VAL A 280 14.63 -21.85 -11.11
CA VAL A 280 15.51 -20.72 -11.46
C VAL A 280 14.89 -19.39 -11.02
N LEU A 281 13.55 -19.27 -11.07
CA LEU A 281 12.82 -18.11 -10.52
C LEU A 281 12.71 -18.14 -8.98
N ALA A 282 12.75 -19.31 -8.35
CA ALA A 282 12.78 -19.47 -6.88
C ALA A 282 14.20 -19.44 -6.27
N ALA A 283 15.23 -19.76 -7.05
CA ALA A 283 16.63 -19.91 -6.61
C ALA A 283 17.24 -18.68 -5.91
N PRO A 284 16.89 -17.42 -6.22
CA PRO A 284 17.47 -16.27 -5.52
C PRO A 284 17.13 -16.22 -4.03
N THR A 285 16.10 -16.96 -3.57
CA THR A 285 15.72 -16.99 -2.15
C THR A 285 16.46 -18.05 -1.32
N LEU A 286 17.15 -19.00 -1.95
CA LEU A 286 17.77 -20.14 -1.25
C LEU A 286 19.28 -19.98 -0.99
N VAL A 287 19.93 -18.95 -1.54
CA VAL A 287 21.38 -18.75 -1.40
C VAL A 287 21.69 -17.37 -0.86
N LYS A 288 21.46 -17.18 0.44
CA LYS A 288 22.39 -16.60 1.42
C LYS A 288 21.65 -16.26 2.71
N ARG A 289 21.89 -17.03 3.77
CA ARG A 289 21.95 -16.49 5.13
C ARG A 289 22.79 -17.38 6.03
N LYS A 290 23.91 -16.80 6.49
CA LYS A 290 24.67 -17.25 7.66
C LYS A 290 24.81 -16.04 8.59
N ARG A 291 23.94 -15.97 9.60
CA ARG A 291 24.23 -15.71 11.02
C ARG A 291 22.90 -15.48 11.73
N ALA A 292 22.68 -16.31 12.74
CA ALA A 292 21.62 -16.19 13.71
C ALA A 292 21.92 -15.00 14.62
N ASP A 293 20.87 -14.25 14.98
CA ASP A 293 20.60 -13.89 16.36
C ASP A 293 19.09 -13.89 16.54
N VAL A 294 18.67 -14.56 17.62
CA VAL A 294 17.30 -14.90 17.97
C VAL A 294 16.78 -13.85 18.94
N GLN A 295 15.65 -13.20 18.61
CA GLN A 295 14.68 -12.77 19.61
C GLN A 295 13.28 -12.73 18.99
N GLY A 296 12.31 -13.23 19.74
CA GLY A 296 11.13 -13.92 19.23
C GLY A 296 10.04 -13.02 18.63
N ASP A 297 9.38 -13.57 17.62
CA ASP A 297 7.95 -13.32 17.38
C ASP A 297 7.29 -14.65 16.97
N MET A 298 6.28 -15.05 17.73
CA MET A 298 5.55 -16.31 17.54
C MET A 298 4.56 -16.15 16.38
N ARG A 299 5.01 -16.46 15.17
CA ARG A 299 4.11 -16.85 14.07
C ARG A 299 4.49 -18.25 13.62
N GLY A 300 3.47 -19.10 13.50
CA GLY A 300 3.58 -20.53 13.26
C GLY A 300 4.71 -20.85 12.28
N THR A 301 5.72 -21.55 12.77
CA THR A 301 6.82 -22.08 11.97
C THR A 301 6.87 -23.56 12.27
N VAL A 302 6.82 -24.39 11.23
CA VAL A 302 7.04 -25.83 11.38
C VAL A 302 8.51 -26.07 11.08
N THR A 303 9.21 -26.60 12.07
CA THR A 303 10.62 -26.96 11.95
C THR A 303 10.71 -28.43 11.59
N PHE A 304 11.33 -28.74 10.45
CA PHE A 304 11.64 -30.12 10.07
C PHE A 304 13.09 -30.42 10.41
N GLU A 305 13.31 -31.49 11.17
CA GLU A 305 14.64 -31.98 11.52
C GLU A 305 14.98 -33.19 10.64
N ASN A 306 16.01 -33.06 9.82
CA ASN A 306 16.54 -34.18 9.03
C ASN A 306 17.64 -34.89 9.83
N LYS A 307 17.81 -36.22 9.64
CA LYS A 307 18.87 -37.11 10.19
C LYS A 307 20.32 -36.58 10.14
N LYS A 308 20.59 -35.43 9.51
CA LYS A 308 21.89 -34.74 9.50
C LYS A 308 21.92 -33.43 10.35
N ASN A 309 21.02 -33.25 11.31
CA ASN A 309 20.91 -32.07 12.19
C ASN A 309 20.88 -30.72 11.45
N LYS A 310 20.13 -30.66 10.34
CA LYS A 310 19.83 -29.39 9.66
C LYS A 310 18.37 -29.05 9.87
N HIS A 311 18.11 -27.95 10.56
CA HIS A 311 16.77 -27.42 10.75
C HIS A 311 16.33 -26.67 9.50
N LEU A 312 15.30 -27.16 8.83
CA LEU A 312 14.61 -26.42 7.78
C LEU A 312 13.42 -25.71 8.43
N VAL A 313 13.45 -24.37 8.45
CA VAL A 313 12.33 -23.54 8.92
C VAL A 313 11.56 -23.07 7.70
N ILE A 314 10.33 -23.56 7.54
CA ILE A 314 9.42 -23.09 6.48
C ILE A 314 8.34 -22.25 7.15
N SER A 315 8.15 -21.00 6.73
CA SER A 315 7.00 -20.20 7.18
C SER A 315 5.74 -20.70 6.47
N PHE A 316 4.60 -20.70 7.17
CA PHE A 316 3.30 -21.08 6.59
C PHE A 316 2.95 -20.26 5.33
N GLU A 317 3.42 -19.04 5.24
CA GLU A 317 3.21 -18.14 4.10
C GLU A 317 3.92 -18.64 2.83
N VAL A 318 5.16 -19.13 2.97
CA VAL A 318 5.91 -19.73 1.85
C VAL A 318 5.31 -21.08 1.46
N ALA A 319 4.90 -21.89 2.43
CA ALA A 319 4.24 -23.17 2.16
C ALA A 319 2.90 -22.98 1.42
N GLY A 320 2.11 -21.98 1.80
CA GLY A 320 0.85 -21.65 1.13
C GLY A 320 1.05 -21.17 -0.31
N PHE A 321 2.04 -20.30 -0.55
CA PHE A 321 2.38 -19.85 -1.91
C PHE A 321 2.91 -21.00 -2.77
N VAL A 322 3.81 -21.83 -2.24
CA VAL A 322 4.33 -23.01 -2.95
C VAL A 322 3.21 -24.00 -3.27
N LEU A 323 2.27 -24.24 -2.35
CA LEU A 323 1.11 -25.10 -2.60
C LEU A 323 0.20 -24.52 -3.68
N GLN A 324 -0.07 -23.21 -3.67
CA GLN A 324 -0.86 -22.55 -4.71
C GLN A 324 -0.20 -22.64 -6.10
N VAL A 325 1.12 -22.43 -6.17
CA VAL A 325 1.89 -22.58 -7.41
C VAL A 325 1.91 -24.03 -7.87
N ILE A 326 2.06 -24.99 -6.96
CA ILE A 326 1.99 -26.43 -7.28
C ILE A 326 0.60 -26.79 -7.81
N LEU A 327 -0.48 -26.33 -7.17
CA LEU A 327 -1.85 -26.60 -7.61
C LEU A 327 -2.15 -25.96 -8.97
N ALA A 328 -1.73 -24.71 -9.18
CA ALA A 328 -1.88 -24.03 -10.46
C ALA A 328 -1.05 -24.72 -11.56
N THR A 329 0.18 -25.13 -11.26
CA THR A 329 1.08 -25.82 -12.19
C THR A 329 0.57 -27.23 -12.50
N TRP A 330 0.03 -27.96 -11.51
CA TRP A 330 -0.61 -29.26 -11.69
C TRP A 330 -1.85 -29.16 -12.59
N PHE A 331 -2.67 -28.11 -12.39
CA PHE A 331 -3.84 -27.82 -13.22
C PHE A 331 -3.45 -27.48 -14.67
N ILE A 332 -2.31 -26.80 -14.88
CA ILE A 332 -1.79 -26.42 -16.21
C ILE A 332 -1.14 -27.59 -16.96
N LEU A 333 -0.38 -28.44 -16.25
CA LEU A 333 0.49 -29.44 -16.87
C LEU A 333 -0.18 -30.79 -17.10
N THR A 334 -1.39 -31.01 -16.58
CA THR A 334 -2.09 -32.25 -16.87
C THR A 334 -2.90 -32.07 -18.15
N PRO A 335 -2.62 -32.83 -19.22
CA PRO A 335 -3.39 -32.75 -20.46
C PRO A 335 -4.87 -32.88 -20.11
N ALA A 336 -5.70 -31.92 -20.53
CA ALA A 336 -7.11 -31.89 -20.17
C ALA A 336 -7.77 -33.25 -20.44
N SER A 337 -7.40 -33.97 -21.50
CA SER A 337 -7.86 -35.33 -21.81
C SER A 337 -7.44 -36.40 -20.80
N SER A 338 -6.19 -36.42 -20.33
CA SER A 338 -5.73 -37.39 -19.31
C SER A 338 -6.23 -37.08 -17.89
N LEU A 339 -6.43 -35.79 -17.58
CA LEU A 339 -7.05 -35.35 -16.35
C LEU A 339 -8.56 -35.59 -16.40
N LEU A 340 -9.22 -35.35 -17.55
CA LEU A 340 -10.63 -35.67 -17.79
C LEU A 340 -10.88 -37.17 -17.72
N ASP A 341 -10.01 -38.02 -18.28
CA ASP A 341 -10.18 -39.48 -18.24
C ASP A 341 -9.96 -40.04 -16.82
N GLN A 342 -8.99 -39.55 -16.06
CA GLN A 342 -8.75 -39.98 -14.67
C GLN A 342 -9.71 -39.33 -13.66
N MET A 343 -10.15 -38.09 -13.89
CA MET A 343 -11.13 -37.41 -13.03
C MET A 343 -12.57 -37.81 -13.37
N ASN A 344 -12.91 -38.22 -14.59
CA ASN A 344 -14.24 -38.77 -14.90
C ASN A 344 -14.54 -40.06 -14.12
N GLU A 345 -13.52 -40.81 -13.70
CA GLU A 345 -13.71 -41.99 -12.83
C GLU A 345 -13.75 -41.68 -11.32
N VAL A 346 -13.16 -40.55 -10.87
CA VAL A 346 -12.93 -40.28 -9.43
C VAL A 346 -13.64 -39.02 -8.91
N VAL A 347 -13.92 -38.06 -9.79
CA VAL A 347 -14.48 -36.75 -9.45
C VAL A 347 -15.82 -36.59 -10.16
N PRO A 348 -16.95 -36.52 -9.44
CA PRO A 348 -18.27 -36.46 -10.05
C PRO A 348 -18.36 -35.31 -11.05
N ARG A 349 -19.02 -35.53 -12.20
CA ARG A 349 -19.33 -34.51 -13.22
C ARG A 349 -19.85 -33.18 -12.61
N ALA A 350 -20.58 -33.27 -11.51
CA ALA A 350 -21.03 -32.13 -10.71
C ALA A 350 -19.90 -31.23 -10.19
N VAL A 351 -18.74 -31.77 -9.79
CA VAL A 351 -17.58 -30.98 -9.33
C VAL A 351 -16.96 -30.19 -10.48
N PHE A 352 -16.93 -30.75 -11.70
CA PHE A 352 -16.43 -30.05 -12.88
C PHE A 352 -17.35 -28.90 -13.29
N GLU A 353 -18.67 -29.15 -13.29
CA GLU A 353 -19.68 -28.12 -13.52
C GLU A 353 -19.64 -27.02 -12.45
N ILE A 354 -19.37 -27.38 -11.18
CA ILE A 354 -19.16 -26.42 -10.09
C ILE A 354 -17.90 -25.59 -10.32
N LEU A 355 -16.78 -26.20 -10.73
CA LEU A 355 -15.53 -25.48 -11.00
C LEU A 355 -15.67 -24.56 -12.22
N GLU A 356 -16.27 -25.03 -13.30
CA GLU A 356 -16.56 -24.21 -14.48
C GLU A 356 -17.51 -23.06 -14.13
N MET A 357 -18.55 -23.33 -13.34
CA MET A 357 -19.45 -22.30 -12.80
C MET A 357 -18.67 -21.29 -11.95
N ILE A 358 -17.79 -21.73 -11.04
CA ILE A 358 -16.96 -20.85 -10.20
C ILE A 358 -16.04 -19.98 -11.08
N VAL A 359 -15.35 -20.56 -12.06
CA VAL A 359 -14.43 -19.83 -12.95
C VAL A 359 -15.19 -18.83 -13.82
N THR A 360 -16.34 -19.22 -14.35
CA THR A 360 -17.14 -18.39 -15.28
C THR A 360 -17.87 -17.25 -14.55
N HIS A 361 -18.37 -17.50 -13.33
CA HIS A 361 -19.12 -16.50 -12.55
C HIS A 361 -18.23 -15.71 -11.58
N SER A 362 -16.98 -16.12 -11.38
CA SER A 362 -16.00 -15.46 -10.52
C SER A 362 -15.89 -13.94 -10.77
N PRO A 363 -15.80 -13.44 -12.02
CA PRO A 363 -15.72 -11.99 -12.26
C PRO A 363 -16.95 -11.24 -11.75
N ILE A 364 -18.15 -11.80 -11.94
CA ILE A 364 -19.40 -11.20 -11.47
C ILE A 364 -19.40 -11.18 -9.94
N ILE A 365 -19.05 -12.28 -9.29
CA ILE A 365 -18.97 -12.38 -7.82
C ILE A 365 -18.00 -11.34 -7.26
N VAL A 366 -16.81 -11.21 -7.85
CA VAL A 366 -15.78 -10.25 -7.40
C VAL A 366 -16.25 -8.80 -7.61
N ILE A 367 -16.86 -8.49 -8.75
CA ILE A 367 -17.42 -7.16 -9.03
C ILE A 367 -18.54 -6.85 -8.03
N THR A 368 -19.50 -7.76 -7.83
CA THR A 368 -20.61 -7.59 -6.88
C THR A 368 -20.09 -7.41 -5.45
N LEU A 369 -19.14 -8.24 -5.01
CA LEU A 369 -18.58 -8.13 -3.66
C LEU A 369 -17.81 -6.82 -3.46
N SER A 370 -17.00 -6.40 -4.46
CA SER A 370 -16.27 -5.13 -4.38
C SER A 370 -17.21 -3.92 -4.35
N LEU A 371 -18.30 -3.94 -5.12
CA LEU A 371 -19.35 -2.91 -5.07
C LEU A 371 -20.04 -2.89 -3.70
N LEU A 372 -20.37 -4.05 -3.14
CA LEU A 372 -21.02 -4.15 -1.83
C LEU A 372 -20.11 -3.62 -0.71
N LEU A 373 -18.84 -4.03 -0.69
CA LEU A 373 -17.86 -3.54 0.28
C LEU A 373 -17.63 -2.03 0.13
N GLY A 374 -17.54 -1.55 -1.11
CA GLY A 374 -17.45 -0.13 -1.40
C GLY A 374 -18.65 0.65 -0.89
N LEU A 375 -19.87 0.16 -1.12
CA LEU A 375 -21.11 0.80 -0.69
C LEU A 375 -21.19 0.87 0.84
N ILE A 376 -20.93 -0.24 1.52
CA ILE A 376 -20.92 -0.29 3.00
C ILE A 376 -19.86 0.67 3.54
N GLY A 377 -18.63 0.60 3.01
CA GLY A 377 -17.56 1.48 3.44
C GLY A 377 -17.89 2.96 3.17
N GLN A 378 -18.54 3.28 2.06
CA GLN A 378 -19.00 4.64 1.77
C GLN A 378 -20.06 5.11 2.78
N MET A 379 -21.02 4.26 3.13
CA MET A 379 -22.05 4.58 4.13
C MET A 379 -21.44 4.84 5.51
N VAL A 380 -20.37 4.11 5.86
CA VAL A 380 -19.71 4.19 7.18
C VAL A 380 -18.72 5.35 7.26
N TYR A 381 -17.90 5.55 6.23
CA TYR A 381 -16.76 6.47 6.26
C TYR A 381 -16.97 7.71 5.39
N GLY A 382 -17.60 7.57 4.23
CA GLY A 382 -17.67 8.62 3.20
C GLY A 382 -18.92 9.49 3.24
N ARG A 383 -19.90 9.19 4.09
CA ARG A 383 -21.21 9.85 4.09
C ARG A 383 -21.06 11.36 4.29
N LYS A 384 -21.52 12.16 3.31
CA LYS A 384 -21.43 13.64 3.23
C LYS A 384 -20.02 14.21 3.00
N ILE A 385 -18.98 13.37 2.93
CA ILE A 385 -17.61 13.82 2.64
C ILE A 385 -17.32 13.69 1.14
N VAL A 386 -17.71 12.55 0.56
CA VAL A 386 -17.49 12.20 -0.85
C VAL A 386 -18.80 12.07 -1.62
N PRO A 387 -18.78 12.18 -2.97
CA PRO A 387 -19.97 11.98 -3.80
C PRO A 387 -20.62 10.61 -3.60
N PRO A 388 -21.97 10.49 -3.54
CA PRO A 388 -22.68 9.25 -3.17
C PRO A 388 -22.48 8.06 -4.13
N TYR A 389 -21.92 8.31 -5.31
CA TYR A 389 -21.67 7.30 -6.35
C TYR A 389 -20.22 6.77 -6.37
N THR A 390 -19.34 7.25 -5.48
CA THR A 390 -17.92 6.87 -5.46
C THR A 390 -17.71 5.35 -5.32
N PHE A 391 -18.57 4.63 -4.58
CA PHE A 391 -18.44 3.18 -4.41
C PHE A 391 -18.45 2.37 -5.72
N ILE A 392 -19.03 2.90 -6.80
CA ILE A 392 -19.10 2.24 -8.12
C ILE A 392 -17.69 2.00 -8.69
N PHE A 393 -16.69 2.77 -8.25
CA PHE A 393 -15.29 2.64 -8.69
C PHE A 393 -14.49 1.58 -7.91
N SER A 394 -15.09 0.90 -6.93
CA SER A 394 -14.42 -0.14 -6.13
C SER A 394 -13.86 -1.30 -6.96
N PRO A 395 -14.56 -1.82 -8.00
CA PRO A 395 -13.99 -2.82 -8.89
C PRO A 395 -12.72 -2.31 -9.58
N VAL A 396 -12.74 -1.09 -10.11
CA VAL A 396 -11.58 -0.49 -10.82
C VAL A 396 -10.38 -0.35 -9.87
N TRP A 397 -10.63 0.06 -8.62
CA TRP A 397 -9.60 0.10 -7.59
C TRP A 397 -8.99 -1.28 -7.32
N LEU A 398 -9.83 -2.30 -7.22
CA LEU A 398 -9.40 -3.68 -6.95
C LEU A 398 -8.53 -4.25 -8.09
N TRP A 399 -8.93 -4.02 -9.34
CA TRP A 399 -8.18 -4.41 -10.53
C TRP A 399 -6.79 -3.76 -10.56
N SER A 400 -6.72 -2.44 -10.37
CA SER A 400 -5.45 -1.72 -10.40
C SER A 400 -4.53 -2.09 -9.23
N LEU A 401 -5.07 -2.43 -8.06
CA LEU A 401 -4.30 -2.97 -6.94
C LEU A 401 -3.66 -4.33 -7.28
N THR A 402 -4.39 -5.19 -7.98
CA THR A 402 -3.91 -6.50 -8.41
C THR A 402 -2.71 -6.37 -9.34
N ILE A 403 -2.81 -5.51 -10.37
CA ILE A 403 -1.72 -5.22 -11.30
C ILE A 403 -0.53 -4.59 -10.57
N ALA A 404 -0.78 -3.61 -9.70
CA ALA A 404 0.26 -2.95 -8.91
C ALA A 404 1.02 -3.94 -8.01
N THR A 405 0.33 -4.95 -7.46
CA THR A 405 0.94 -6.00 -6.63
C THR A 405 1.90 -6.87 -7.45
N LEU A 406 1.54 -7.26 -8.67
CA LEU A 406 2.45 -7.98 -9.56
C LEU A 406 3.71 -7.17 -9.89
N ILE A 407 3.53 -5.89 -10.23
CA ILE A 407 4.65 -4.98 -10.50
C ILE A 407 5.53 -4.86 -9.25
N ALA A 408 4.94 -4.71 -8.07
CA ALA A 408 5.65 -4.62 -6.82
C ALA A 408 6.48 -5.88 -6.52
N ILE A 409 5.95 -7.09 -6.79
CA ILE A 409 6.71 -8.34 -6.65
C ILE A 409 7.94 -8.33 -7.57
N VAL A 410 7.77 -7.92 -8.83
CA VAL A 410 8.90 -7.81 -9.77
C VAL A 410 9.93 -6.79 -9.30
N LEU A 411 9.50 -5.64 -8.78
CA LEU A 411 10.40 -4.62 -8.24
C LEU A 411 11.13 -5.13 -6.99
N GLN A 412 10.47 -5.90 -6.12
CA GLN A 412 11.10 -6.55 -4.97
C GLN A 412 12.23 -7.48 -5.42
N LEU A 413 11.97 -8.33 -6.42
CA LEU A 413 12.98 -9.24 -6.98
C LEU A 413 14.14 -8.50 -7.66
N ARG A 414 13.91 -7.27 -8.15
CA ARG A 414 14.92 -6.39 -8.76
C ARG A 414 15.64 -5.48 -7.77
N GLY A 415 15.54 -5.75 -6.47
CA GLY A 415 16.25 -5.02 -5.42
C GLY A 415 15.55 -3.71 -5.00
N GLY A 416 14.23 -3.64 -5.15
CA GLY A 416 13.39 -2.64 -4.50
C GLY A 416 12.79 -1.57 -5.40
N VAL A 417 12.03 -0.66 -4.79
CA VAL A 417 11.34 0.46 -5.47
C VAL A 417 12.17 1.74 -5.33
N ARG A 418 12.25 2.52 -6.41
CA ARG A 418 12.91 3.82 -6.40
C ARG A 418 12.03 4.88 -5.72
N TYR A 419 12.60 5.57 -4.75
CA TYR A 419 11.98 6.69 -4.05
C TYR A 419 13.03 7.81 -3.90
N GLY A 420 12.83 8.92 -4.61
CA GLY A 420 13.87 9.93 -4.80
C GLY A 420 15.09 9.35 -5.52
N GLU A 421 16.27 9.60 -4.97
CA GLU A 421 17.55 9.13 -5.50
C GLU A 421 17.87 7.67 -5.11
N GLU A 422 17.19 7.16 -4.08
CA GLU A 422 17.52 5.88 -3.45
C GLU A 422 16.54 4.75 -3.84
N LYS A 423 16.97 3.51 -3.60
CA LYS A 423 16.10 2.32 -3.66
C LYS A 423 15.77 1.81 -2.27
N ILE A 424 14.47 1.65 -2.00
CA ILE A 424 13.95 1.04 -0.78
C ILE A 424 13.73 -0.44 -1.05
N GLN A 425 14.52 -1.30 -0.40
CA GLN A 425 14.56 -2.75 -0.61
C GLN A 425 13.58 -3.55 0.26
N ARG A 426 13.22 -2.99 1.42
CA ARG A 426 12.33 -3.61 2.38
C ARG A 426 11.41 -2.54 2.94
N PRO A 427 10.10 -2.67 2.76
CA PRO A 427 9.15 -1.87 3.52
C PRO A 427 9.19 -2.27 5.01
N TYR A 428 8.69 -1.38 5.88
CA TYR A 428 8.92 -1.38 7.35
C TYR A 428 8.25 -2.53 8.11
#